data_AF-A0A538IMA3-F1
#
_entry.id   AF-A0A538IMA3-F1
#
_cell.length_a   1.000
_cell.length_b   1.000
_cell.length_c   1.000
_cell.angle_alpha   90.00
_cell.angle_beta   90.00
_cell.angle_gamma   90.00
#
_symmetry.space_group_name_H-M   'P 1'
#
loop_
_entity.id
_entity.type
_entity.pdbx_description
1 polymer ?
#
loop_
_entity_poly.entity_id
_entity_poly.type
_entity_poly.pdbx_seq_one_letter_code
_entity_poly.pdbx_strand_id
1 'polypeptide(L)'
;MGDPLAALDAVAAQHMSALAALGAAAADGIAVDLIPGNHDSELADPDLQERLRALVADAAGTSASLLRPTFRVRPWFLLVPGLLYAEHGSQYHALNAVADPLSPFGRWSRRLPPGAVLDLFFRRAEHRGRARALPRVVPAMLRALARRGRTGAATVASLHTFAPEAGLSPDALAGLRGLAEDSWVALLRNACAAALGRAGHVESRQQQAALAVHQILAQEAQPAPVYVFGHTHRVAHRALDANSARLLWFNGGAWADGSYGFVEVEGRADGVVARLCHWDPAARSTLTLSDPLLAQPSVAQEGAPTTRGARSAGNRSADAVATP
;
A
#
# COMPACT_ATOMS: atom_id res chain seq x y z
N MET A 1 2.56 -28.21 6.70
CA MET A 1 2.78 -26.78 6.38
C MET A 1 4.26 -26.55 6.61
N GLY A 2 4.97 -25.96 5.64
CA GLY A 2 6.42 -25.77 5.76
C GLY A 2 6.75 -24.70 6.81
N ASP A 3 7.96 -24.78 7.35
CA ASP A 3 8.54 -23.76 8.23
C ASP A 3 8.75 -22.44 7.45
N PRO A 4 8.13 -21.31 7.86
CA PRO A 4 8.31 -20.01 7.21
C PRO A 4 9.76 -19.54 7.15
N LEU A 5 10.58 -19.86 8.15
CA LEU A 5 12.00 -19.49 8.17
C LEU A 5 12.76 -20.27 7.09
N ALA A 6 12.57 -21.58 7.02
CA ALA A 6 13.15 -22.40 5.96
C ALA A 6 12.67 -21.97 4.56
N ALA A 7 11.42 -21.52 4.42
CA ALA A 7 10.91 -20.99 3.15
C ALA A 7 11.57 -19.67 2.77
N LEU A 8 11.74 -18.74 3.73
CA LEU A 8 12.47 -17.49 3.52
C LEU A 8 13.92 -17.75 3.10
N ASP A 9 14.61 -18.67 3.77
CA ASP A 9 15.98 -19.08 3.43
C ASP A 9 16.07 -19.62 2.01
N ALA A 10 15.12 -20.46 1.60
CA ALA A 10 15.07 -21.02 0.24
C ALA A 10 14.81 -19.96 -0.84
N VAL A 11 14.02 -18.93 -0.54
CA VAL A 11 13.81 -17.77 -1.42
C VAL A 11 15.09 -16.94 -1.48
N ALA A 12 15.68 -16.60 -0.33
CA ALA A 12 16.92 -15.82 -0.25
C ALA A 12 18.06 -16.45 -1.07
N ALA A 13 18.23 -17.77 -0.98
CA ALA A 13 19.22 -18.51 -1.76
C ALA A 13 19.07 -18.36 -3.29
N GLN A 14 17.84 -18.13 -3.78
CA GLN A 14 17.57 -17.89 -5.20
C GLN A 14 17.79 -16.42 -5.62
N HIS A 15 17.91 -15.51 -4.66
CA HIS A 15 17.96 -14.06 -4.87
C HIS A 15 19.21 -13.40 -4.26
N MET A 16 20.29 -14.16 -4.10
CA MET A 16 21.53 -13.69 -3.44
C MET A 16 22.08 -12.39 -4.02
N SER A 17 22.06 -12.20 -5.34
CA SER A 17 22.55 -10.98 -5.97
C SER A 17 21.73 -9.74 -5.59
N ALA A 18 20.40 -9.88 -5.51
CA ALA A 18 19.52 -8.80 -5.09
C ALA A 18 19.73 -8.47 -3.60
N LEU A 19 19.86 -9.49 -2.74
CA LEU A 19 20.13 -9.28 -1.32
C LEU A 19 21.49 -8.60 -1.08
N ALA A 20 22.53 -9.04 -1.80
CA ALA A 20 23.85 -8.41 -1.73
C ALA A 20 23.81 -6.94 -2.14
N ALA A 21 23.09 -6.59 -3.21
CA ALA A 21 22.95 -5.22 -3.67
C ALA A 21 22.18 -4.33 -2.67
N LEU A 22 21.10 -4.84 -2.08
CA LEU A 22 20.35 -4.14 -1.03
C LEU A 22 21.20 -3.92 0.22
N GLY A 23 21.95 -4.94 0.65
CA GLY A 23 22.83 -4.85 1.81
C GLY A 23 24.00 -3.89 1.58
N ALA A 24 24.61 -3.89 0.39
CA ALA A 24 25.65 -2.93 0.03
C ALA A 24 25.14 -1.48 0.05
N ALA A 25 23.99 -1.21 -0.59
CA ALA A 25 23.37 0.11 -0.57
C ALA A 25 23.06 0.58 0.86
N ALA A 26 22.49 -0.30 1.68
CA ALA A 26 22.20 0.00 3.09
C ALA A 26 23.46 0.23 3.92
N ALA A 27 24.55 -0.49 3.66
CA ALA A 27 25.85 -0.29 4.31
C ALA A 27 26.50 1.04 3.92
N ASP A 28 26.26 1.52 2.70
CA ASP A 28 26.69 2.84 2.20
C ASP A 28 25.82 4.00 2.71
N GLY A 29 24.86 3.72 3.60
CA GLY A 29 24.02 4.74 4.23
C GLY A 29 22.72 5.05 3.49
N ILE A 30 22.40 4.35 2.40
CA ILE A 30 21.12 4.51 1.69
C ILE A 30 20.02 3.85 2.51
N ALA A 31 18.95 4.57 2.82
CA ALA A 31 17.78 3.99 3.47
C ALA A 31 17.02 3.06 2.50
N VAL A 32 16.84 1.81 2.91
CA VAL A 32 16.11 0.76 2.19
C VAL A 32 14.88 0.38 3.02
N ASP A 33 13.71 0.77 2.53
CA ASP A 33 12.42 0.38 3.11
C ASP A 33 11.76 -0.69 2.22
N LEU A 34 11.71 -1.93 2.72
CA LEU A 34 11.03 -3.04 2.05
C LEU A 34 9.57 -3.10 2.48
N ILE A 35 8.65 -3.04 1.51
CA ILE A 35 7.21 -3.12 1.73
C ILE A 35 6.71 -4.49 1.22
N PRO A 36 6.18 -5.36 2.10
CA PRO A 36 5.68 -6.67 1.72
C PRO A 36 4.50 -6.62 0.74
N GLY A 37 4.50 -7.55 -0.21
CA GLY A 37 3.36 -7.80 -1.07
C GLY A 37 2.33 -8.75 -0.45
N ASN A 38 1.26 -9.04 -1.18
CA ASN A 38 0.26 -10.03 -0.77
C ASN A 38 0.78 -11.49 -0.72
N HIS A 39 1.97 -11.74 -1.27
CA HIS A 39 2.64 -13.04 -1.21
C HIS A 39 3.68 -13.13 -0.10
N ASP A 40 4.01 -12.00 0.51
CA ASP A 40 5.11 -11.86 1.48
C ASP A 40 4.60 -11.25 2.80
N SER A 41 3.28 -11.24 3.02
CA SER A 41 2.67 -10.60 4.19
C SER A 41 3.09 -11.24 5.52
N GLU A 42 3.76 -12.39 5.51
CA GLU A 42 4.41 -12.96 6.69
C GLU A 42 5.59 -12.10 7.16
N LEU A 43 6.16 -11.25 6.33
CA LEU A 43 7.19 -10.27 6.72
C LEU A 43 6.67 -9.19 7.69
N ALA A 44 5.39 -9.20 8.06
CA ALA A 44 4.90 -8.48 9.24
C ALA A 44 5.36 -9.12 10.57
N ASP A 45 5.84 -10.37 10.55
CA ASP A 45 6.40 -11.07 11.71
C ASP A 45 7.82 -10.56 12.01
N PRO A 46 8.10 -10.02 13.21
CA PRO A 46 9.42 -9.52 13.60
C PRO A 46 10.55 -10.54 13.47
N ASP A 47 10.29 -11.84 13.72
CA ASP A 47 11.32 -12.88 13.65
C ASP A 47 11.74 -13.13 12.19
N LEU A 48 10.78 -13.09 11.26
CA LEU A 48 11.07 -13.16 9.82
C LEU A 48 11.79 -11.91 9.31
N GLN A 49 11.47 -10.73 9.84
CA GLN A 49 12.19 -9.50 9.50
C GLN A 49 13.65 -9.55 9.96
N GLU A 50 13.91 -10.04 11.19
CA GLU A 50 15.27 -10.18 11.70
C GLU A 50 16.04 -11.24 10.89
N ARG A 51 15.41 -12.36 10.54
CA ARG A 51 16.03 -13.36 9.66
C ARG A 51 16.34 -12.79 8.28
N LEU A 52 15.43 -12.04 7.67
CA LEU A 52 15.68 -11.37 6.38
C LEU A 52 16.87 -10.41 6.47
N ARG A 53 16.96 -9.61 7.55
CA ARG A 53 18.07 -8.69 7.76
C ARG A 53 19.41 -9.42 7.89
N ALA A 54 19.43 -10.55 8.60
CA ALA A 54 20.62 -11.40 8.69
C ALA A 54 21.04 -11.92 7.30
N LEU A 55 20.10 -12.43 6.50
CA LEU A 55 20.36 -12.93 5.14
C LEU A 55 20.89 -11.83 4.21
N VAL A 56 20.36 -10.61 4.31
CA VAL A 56 20.86 -9.44 3.55
C VAL A 56 22.27 -9.07 3.99
N ALA A 57 22.55 -9.08 5.29
CA ALA A 57 23.88 -8.79 5.82
C ALA A 57 24.92 -9.83 5.38
N ASP A 58 24.59 -11.11 5.49
CA ASP A 58 25.44 -12.23 5.06
C ASP A 58 25.74 -12.14 3.56
N ALA A 59 24.72 -11.86 2.73
CA ALA A 59 24.88 -11.72 1.28
C ALA A 59 25.78 -10.54 0.90
N ALA A 60 25.76 -9.45 1.67
CA ALA A 60 26.59 -8.27 1.45
C ALA A 60 27.97 -8.34 2.14
N GLY A 61 28.27 -9.39 2.91
CA GLY A 61 29.52 -9.50 3.66
C GLY A 61 29.66 -8.46 4.77
N THR A 62 28.55 -8.04 5.39
CA THR A 62 28.50 -7.05 6.48
C THR A 62 27.76 -7.60 7.69
N SER A 63 27.62 -6.81 8.76
CA SER A 63 26.86 -7.21 9.95
C SER A 63 25.44 -6.67 9.94
N ALA A 64 24.48 -7.47 10.42
CA ALA A 64 23.08 -7.05 10.54
C ALA A 64 22.91 -5.81 11.44
N SER A 65 23.78 -5.63 12.43
CA SER A 65 23.81 -4.44 13.30
C SER A 65 24.12 -3.15 12.53
N LEU A 66 25.00 -3.21 11.52
CA LEU A 66 25.32 -2.05 10.69
C LEU A 66 24.18 -1.70 9.73
N LEU A 67 23.44 -2.71 9.27
CA LEU A 67 22.29 -2.49 8.38
C LEU A 67 21.04 -2.00 9.12
N ARG A 68 20.87 -2.34 10.40
CA ARG A 68 19.63 -2.08 11.15
C ARG A 68 19.09 -0.63 11.07
N PRO A 69 19.93 0.43 11.07
CA PRO A 69 19.42 1.81 10.95
C PRO A 69 18.83 2.15 9.57
N THR A 70 19.37 1.53 8.51
CA THR A 70 19.10 1.86 7.10
C THR A 70 18.22 0.83 6.40
N PHE A 71 18.21 -0.44 6.83
CA PHE A 71 17.37 -1.50 6.26
C PHE A 71 16.16 -1.81 7.15
N ARG A 72 14.97 -1.44 6.67
CA ARG A 72 13.70 -1.55 7.38
C ARG A 72 12.70 -2.36 6.57
N VAL A 73 11.92 -3.17 7.27
CA VAL A 73 10.73 -3.80 6.68
C VAL A 73 9.52 -3.06 7.21
N ARG A 74 8.77 -2.41 6.32
CA ARG A 74 7.54 -1.68 6.66
C ARG A 74 6.37 -2.62 6.49
N PRO A 75 5.56 -2.89 7.52
CA PRO A 75 4.53 -3.94 7.43
C PRO A 75 3.47 -3.68 6.35
N TRP A 76 3.24 -2.42 5.94
CA TRP A 76 2.16 -2.09 5.00
C TRP A 76 2.51 -1.03 3.95
N PHE A 77 2.95 0.16 4.36
CA PHE A 77 3.24 1.27 3.44
C PHE A 77 4.43 2.10 3.94
N LEU A 78 4.95 2.94 3.03
CA LEU A 78 5.91 3.99 3.32
C LEU A 78 5.24 5.35 3.07
N LEU A 79 5.27 6.22 4.07
CA LEU A 79 4.90 7.62 3.93
C LEU A 79 6.15 8.48 4.18
N VAL A 80 6.47 9.31 3.20
CA VAL A 80 7.44 10.40 3.35
C VAL A 80 6.64 11.70 3.22
N PRO A 81 6.31 12.37 4.35
CA PRO A 81 5.45 13.54 4.35
C PRO A 81 5.91 14.61 3.35
N GLY A 82 4.98 15.15 2.57
CA GLY A 82 5.27 16.15 1.53
C GLY A 82 5.95 15.60 0.27
N LEU A 83 6.34 14.33 0.23
CA LEU A 83 7.06 13.73 -0.90
C LEU A 83 6.27 12.60 -1.56
N LEU A 84 6.02 11.49 -0.86
CA LEU A 84 5.34 10.32 -1.44
C LEU A 84 4.64 9.43 -0.41
N TYR A 85 3.61 8.74 -0.90
CA TYR A 85 3.03 7.56 -0.27
C TYR A 85 3.26 6.36 -1.20
N ALA A 86 3.79 5.25 -0.67
CA ALA A 86 4.04 4.04 -1.43
C ALA A 86 3.49 2.81 -0.71
N GLU A 87 2.82 1.92 -1.45
CA GLU A 87 2.42 0.60 -0.95
C GLU A 87 2.37 -0.43 -2.09
N HIS A 88 2.24 -1.72 -1.76
CA HIS A 88 2.13 -2.75 -2.80
C HIS A 88 0.86 -2.62 -3.66
N GLY A 89 -0.26 -2.18 -3.08
CA GLY A 89 -1.50 -1.90 -3.81
C GLY A 89 -2.42 -3.11 -4.03
N SER A 90 -2.13 -4.27 -3.44
CA SER A 90 -3.02 -5.45 -3.45
C SER A 90 -4.32 -5.21 -2.67
N GLN A 91 -4.34 -4.27 -1.74
CA GLN A 91 -5.50 -3.93 -0.91
C GLN A 91 -6.72 -3.52 -1.74
N TYR A 92 -6.48 -2.94 -2.92
CA TYR A 92 -7.52 -2.49 -3.84
C TYR A 92 -7.92 -3.56 -4.86
N HIS A 93 -7.36 -4.77 -4.72
CA HIS A 93 -7.72 -5.94 -5.49
C HIS A 93 -8.60 -6.88 -4.66
N ALA A 94 -9.87 -6.98 -5.03
CA ALA A 94 -10.88 -7.75 -4.31
C ALA A 94 -10.42 -9.18 -3.92
N LEU A 95 -9.77 -9.91 -4.83
CA LEU A 95 -9.30 -11.27 -4.54
C LEU A 95 -7.96 -11.36 -3.81
N ASN A 96 -7.10 -10.34 -3.91
CA ASN A 96 -5.69 -10.40 -3.49
C ASN A 96 -5.36 -9.49 -2.30
N ALA A 97 -6.32 -8.69 -1.85
CA ALA A 97 -6.18 -7.92 -0.64
C ALA A 97 -5.91 -8.82 0.57
N VAL A 98 -4.96 -8.38 1.40
CA VAL A 98 -4.63 -9.03 2.65
C VAL A 98 -5.65 -8.57 3.70
N ALA A 99 -6.26 -9.51 4.43
CA ALA A 99 -7.35 -9.17 5.34
C ALA A 99 -6.92 -8.22 6.48
N ASP A 100 -5.66 -8.31 6.89
CA ASP A 100 -5.04 -7.43 7.87
C ASP A 100 -3.56 -7.21 7.48
N PRO A 101 -3.18 -6.05 6.93
CA PRO A 101 -1.82 -5.80 6.50
C PRO A 101 -0.83 -5.63 7.67
N LEU A 102 -1.31 -5.39 8.90
CA LEU A 102 -0.47 -5.24 10.10
C LEU A 102 -0.38 -6.50 10.96
N SER A 103 -0.89 -7.62 10.46
CA SER A 103 -0.82 -8.92 11.12
C SER A 103 -0.28 -9.95 10.14
N PRO A 104 0.65 -10.83 10.57
CA PRO A 104 1.23 -11.82 9.67
C PRO A 104 0.13 -12.69 9.03
N PHE A 105 0.19 -12.75 7.70
CA PHE A 105 -0.74 -13.43 6.81
C PHE A 105 0.07 -13.95 5.62
N GLY A 106 -0.41 -14.90 4.82
CA GLY A 106 0.25 -15.23 3.55
C GLY A 106 0.34 -16.72 3.23
N ARG A 107 1.23 -17.07 2.30
CA ARG A 107 1.29 -18.39 1.63
C ARG A 107 1.47 -19.57 2.59
N TRP A 108 2.03 -19.32 3.77
CA TRP A 108 2.29 -20.31 4.82
C TRP A 108 1.33 -20.15 6.01
N SER A 109 0.47 -19.14 6.00
CA SER A 109 -0.61 -18.94 6.96
C SER A 109 -1.89 -19.71 6.58
N ARG A 110 -2.70 -20.08 7.58
CA ARG A 110 -4.05 -20.66 7.39
C ARG A 110 -5.07 -19.64 6.89
N ARG A 111 -4.68 -18.38 6.79
CA ARG A 111 -5.50 -17.28 6.31
C ARG A 111 -4.81 -16.76 5.04
N LEU A 112 -5.30 -17.19 3.89
CA LEU A 112 -4.81 -16.85 2.56
C LEU A 112 -5.79 -15.91 1.87
N PRO A 113 -5.35 -14.99 0.98
CA PRO A 113 -6.29 -14.22 0.17
C PRO A 113 -7.09 -15.20 -0.72
N PRO A 114 -8.35 -14.88 -1.04
CA PRO A 114 -9.14 -15.69 -1.97
C PRO A 114 -8.43 -16.01 -3.30
N GLY A 115 -7.68 -15.05 -3.85
CA GLY A 115 -6.90 -15.20 -5.07
C GLY A 115 -5.79 -16.25 -4.94
N ALA A 116 -5.07 -16.26 -3.82
CA ALA A 116 -4.05 -17.29 -3.57
C ALA A 116 -4.67 -18.69 -3.39
N VAL A 117 -5.86 -18.79 -2.81
CA VAL A 117 -6.61 -20.06 -2.74
C VAL A 117 -6.99 -20.52 -4.15
N LEU A 118 -7.46 -19.62 -5.00
CA LEU A 118 -7.77 -19.89 -6.41
C LEU A 118 -6.51 -20.32 -7.17
N ASP A 119 -5.38 -19.63 -7.00
CA ASP A 119 -4.11 -19.96 -7.68
C ASP A 119 -3.58 -21.33 -7.30
N LEU A 120 -3.54 -21.65 -6.01
CA LEU A 120 -3.16 -22.98 -5.52
C LEU A 120 -4.06 -24.08 -6.10
N PHE A 121 -5.33 -23.75 -6.31
CA PHE A 121 -6.31 -24.67 -6.86
C PHE A 121 -6.16 -24.82 -8.38
N PHE A 122 -5.98 -23.72 -9.12
CA PHE A 122 -5.80 -23.74 -10.58
C PHE A 122 -4.45 -24.32 -11.01
N ARG A 123 -3.42 -24.25 -10.17
CA ARG A 123 -2.16 -24.97 -10.37
C ARG A 123 -2.30 -26.49 -10.22
N ARG A 124 -3.29 -26.98 -9.47
CA ARG A 124 -3.58 -28.42 -9.29
C ARG A 124 -4.61 -28.97 -10.28
N ALA A 125 -5.46 -28.13 -10.85
CA ALA A 125 -6.51 -28.56 -11.76
C ALA A 125 -6.07 -28.44 -13.24
N GLU A 126 -6.12 -29.55 -13.98
CA GLU A 126 -5.99 -29.54 -15.44
C GLU A 126 -7.01 -28.58 -16.07
N HIS A 127 -6.64 -27.96 -17.20
CA HIS A 127 -7.43 -26.92 -17.88
C HIS A 127 -8.90 -27.29 -18.10
N ARG A 128 -9.22 -28.58 -18.35
CA ARG A 128 -10.58 -29.08 -18.58
C ARG A 128 -11.42 -29.29 -17.31
N GLY A 129 -10.80 -29.30 -16.13
CA GLY A 129 -11.47 -29.53 -14.83
C GLY A 129 -11.87 -28.26 -14.07
N ARG A 130 -11.39 -27.08 -14.50
CA ARG A 130 -11.54 -25.82 -13.76
C ARG A 130 -12.99 -25.40 -13.53
N ALA A 131 -13.84 -25.52 -14.56
CA ALA A 131 -15.26 -25.18 -14.49
C ALA A 131 -16.07 -26.12 -13.55
N ARG A 132 -15.76 -27.42 -13.55
CA ARG A 132 -16.44 -28.41 -12.69
C ARG A 132 -16.01 -28.34 -11.22
N ALA A 133 -14.90 -27.68 -10.94
CA ALA A 133 -14.30 -27.63 -9.62
C ALA A 133 -14.60 -26.33 -8.85
N LEU A 134 -15.10 -25.30 -9.54
CA LEU A 134 -15.55 -24.02 -8.97
C LEU A 134 -16.48 -24.15 -7.74
N PRO A 135 -17.50 -25.05 -7.74
CA PRO A 135 -18.42 -25.18 -6.60
C PRO A 135 -17.74 -25.61 -5.30
N ARG A 136 -16.58 -26.29 -5.39
CA ARG A 136 -15.82 -26.77 -4.23
C ARG A 136 -14.98 -25.67 -3.59
N VAL A 137 -14.67 -24.60 -4.33
CA VAL A 137 -13.86 -23.47 -3.86
C VAL A 137 -14.75 -22.39 -3.22
N VAL A 138 -16.02 -22.28 -3.64
CA VAL A 138 -16.99 -21.31 -3.12
C VAL A 138 -17.06 -21.30 -1.58
N PRO A 139 -17.18 -22.45 -0.86
CA PRO A 139 -17.25 -22.43 0.61
C PRO A 139 -15.96 -21.96 1.29
N ALA A 140 -14.79 -22.21 0.69
CA ALA A 140 -13.51 -21.71 1.21
C ALA A 140 -13.40 -20.21 0.97
N MET A 141 -13.82 -19.74 -0.21
CA MET A 141 -13.88 -18.33 -0.57
C MET A 141 -14.84 -17.57 0.35
N LEU A 142 -16.09 -18.04 0.52
CA LEU A 142 -17.06 -17.44 1.44
C LEU A 142 -16.55 -17.38 2.89
N ARG A 143 -15.82 -18.40 3.37
CA ARG A 143 -15.20 -18.38 4.70
C ARG A 143 -14.05 -17.37 4.80
N ALA A 144 -13.22 -17.24 3.77
CA ALA A 144 -12.18 -16.21 3.72
C ALA A 144 -12.79 -14.81 3.70
N LEU A 145 -13.89 -14.62 2.96
CA LEU A 145 -14.64 -13.37 2.88
C LEU A 145 -15.34 -13.01 4.20
N ALA A 146 -15.99 -13.97 4.87
CA ALA A 146 -16.65 -13.74 6.16
C ALA A 146 -15.69 -13.39 7.31
N ARG A 147 -14.39 -13.63 7.10
CA ARG A 147 -13.31 -13.23 8.02
C ARG A 147 -12.70 -11.87 7.66
N ARG A 148 -12.95 -11.36 6.45
CA ARG A 148 -12.54 -10.02 6.03
C ARG A 148 -13.41 -8.97 6.73
N GLY A 149 -12.80 -7.93 7.29
CA GLY A 149 -13.51 -6.83 7.96
C GLY A 149 -13.92 -7.08 9.42
N ARG A 150 -13.55 -8.22 10.03
CA ARG A 150 -13.66 -8.34 11.49
C ARG A 150 -12.47 -7.63 12.13
N THR A 151 -12.65 -6.37 12.47
CA THR A 151 -11.70 -5.62 13.31
C THR A 151 -11.74 -6.22 14.72
N GLY A 152 -10.85 -7.18 14.96
CA GLY A 152 -10.68 -7.76 16.29
C GLY A 152 -9.87 -6.81 17.18
N ALA A 153 -9.92 -7.02 18.50
CA ALA A 153 -9.09 -6.26 19.44
C ALA A 153 -7.58 -6.31 19.09
N ALA A 154 -7.10 -7.44 18.57
CA ALA A 154 -5.72 -7.59 18.10
C ALA A 154 -5.37 -6.63 16.94
N THR A 155 -6.29 -6.45 15.99
CA THR A 155 -6.12 -5.51 14.88
C THR A 155 -6.02 -4.07 15.39
N VAL A 156 -6.91 -3.68 16.31
CA VAL A 156 -6.89 -2.35 16.92
C VAL A 156 -5.55 -2.12 17.63
N ALA A 157 -5.06 -3.09 18.38
CA ALA A 157 -3.75 -3.01 19.04
C ALA A 157 -2.59 -2.85 18.03
N SER A 158 -2.61 -3.58 16.89
CA SER A 158 -1.61 -3.41 15.83
C SER A 158 -1.65 -2.00 15.21
N LEU A 159 -2.84 -1.43 14.97
CA LEU A 159 -2.98 -0.07 14.47
C LEU A 159 -2.39 0.95 15.44
N HIS A 160 -2.68 0.83 16.73
CA HIS A 160 -2.10 1.71 17.76
C HIS A 160 -0.58 1.59 17.85
N THR A 161 -0.02 0.39 17.65
CA THR A 161 1.43 0.16 17.69
C THR A 161 2.12 0.77 16.46
N PHE A 162 1.49 0.69 15.28
CA PHE A 162 2.06 1.20 14.03
C PHE A 162 1.86 2.71 13.82
N ALA A 163 0.83 3.31 14.41
CA ALA A 163 0.52 4.74 14.30
C ALA A 163 1.73 5.67 14.51
N PRO A 164 2.51 5.55 15.61
CA PRO A 164 3.69 6.39 15.82
C PRO A 164 4.77 6.23 14.74
N GLU A 165 4.98 5.00 14.23
CA GLU A 165 5.99 4.73 13.20
C GLU A 165 5.61 5.30 11.84
N ALA A 166 4.31 5.30 11.53
CA ALA A 166 3.75 5.92 10.32
C ALA A 166 3.59 7.43 10.44
N GLY A 167 3.66 7.98 11.66
CA GLY A 167 3.38 9.38 11.94
C GLY A 167 1.90 9.74 11.81
N LEU A 168 0.98 8.78 11.90
CA LEU A 168 -0.45 9.01 11.68
C LEU A 168 -1.27 8.67 12.94
N SER A 169 -2.45 9.27 13.08
CA SER A 169 -3.41 8.85 14.11
C SER A 169 -3.91 7.41 13.88
N PRO A 170 -4.31 6.69 14.94
CA PRO A 170 -4.97 5.39 14.80
C PRO A 170 -6.24 5.44 13.95
N ASP A 171 -6.98 6.55 13.98
CA ASP A 171 -8.19 6.77 13.20
C ASP A 171 -7.88 6.92 11.71
N ALA A 172 -6.82 7.65 11.35
CA ALA A 172 -6.35 7.73 9.97
C ALA A 172 -5.91 6.36 9.44
N LEU A 173 -5.17 5.58 10.23
CA LEU A 173 -4.80 4.21 9.86
C LEU A 173 -6.03 3.29 9.69
N ALA A 174 -7.03 3.43 10.57
CA ALA A 174 -8.29 2.71 10.43
C ALA A 174 -9.04 3.14 9.15
N GLY A 175 -9.01 4.43 8.81
CA GLY A 175 -9.55 4.98 7.57
C GLY A 175 -8.86 4.39 6.33
N LEU A 176 -7.52 4.38 6.31
CA LEU A 176 -6.73 3.76 5.23
C LEU A 176 -7.07 2.28 5.07
N ARG A 177 -7.25 1.57 6.19
CA ARG A 177 -7.61 0.14 6.17
C ARG A 177 -9.01 -0.04 5.61
N GLY A 178 -9.94 0.84 5.97
CA GLY A 178 -11.30 0.87 5.44
C GLY A 178 -11.36 1.00 3.92
N LEU A 179 -10.38 1.67 3.28
CA LEU A 179 -10.29 1.75 1.81
C LEU A 179 -10.04 0.37 1.15
N ALA A 180 -9.47 -0.58 1.89
CA ALA A 180 -9.23 -1.95 1.43
C ALA A 180 -10.47 -2.85 1.55
N GLU A 181 -11.54 -2.37 2.21
CA GLU A 181 -12.76 -3.14 2.42
C GLU A 181 -13.66 -3.09 1.18
N ASP A 182 -13.60 -4.15 0.38
CA ASP A 182 -14.53 -4.35 -0.72
C ASP A 182 -15.86 -4.90 -0.20
N SER A 183 -16.97 -4.38 -0.74
CA SER A 183 -18.28 -4.99 -0.54
C SER A 183 -18.32 -6.40 -1.13
N TRP A 184 -19.11 -7.30 -0.52
CA TRP A 184 -19.30 -8.66 -1.01
C TRP A 184 -19.77 -8.71 -2.49
N VAL A 185 -20.51 -7.69 -2.93
CA VAL A 185 -20.95 -7.52 -4.32
C VAL A 185 -19.77 -7.31 -5.26
N ALA A 186 -18.83 -6.44 -4.89
CA ALA A 186 -17.61 -6.20 -5.65
C ALA A 186 -16.75 -7.46 -5.78
N LEU A 187 -16.66 -8.24 -4.69
CA LEU A 187 -15.93 -9.51 -4.66
C LEU A 187 -16.53 -10.55 -5.60
N LEU A 188 -17.85 -10.75 -5.57
CA LEU A 188 -18.53 -11.66 -6.50
C LEU A 188 -18.38 -11.23 -7.96
N ARG A 189 -18.56 -9.93 -8.24
CA ARG A 189 -18.40 -9.40 -9.60
C ARG A 189 -16.99 -9.65 -10.12
N ASN A 190 -15.98 -9.43 -9.31
CA ASN A 190 -14.58 -9.65 -9.69
C ASN A 190 -14.23 -11.14 -9.81
N ALA A 191 -14.78 -12.01 -8.95
CA ALA A 191 -14.64 -13.45 -9.09
C ALA A 191 -15.26 -13.96 -10.41
N CYS A 192 -16.45 -13.47 -10.77
CA CYS A 192 -17.08 -13.77 -12.05
C CYS A 192 -16.26 -13.24 -13.23
N ALA A 193 -15.78 -11.99 -13.16
CA ALA A 193 -14.92 -11.41 -14.20
C ALA A 193 -13.63 -12.23 -14.40
N ALA A 194 -12.97 -12.64 -13.32
CA ALA A 194 -11.79 -13.49 -13.36
C ALA A 194 -12.08 -14.87 -13.97
N ALA A 195 -13.21 -15.50 -13.63
CA ALA A 195 -13.65 -16.76 -14.23
C ALA A 195 -13.93 -16.63 -15.74
N LEU A 196 -14.33 -15.44 -16.19
CA LEU A 196 -14.55 -15.09 -17.60
C LEU A 196 -13.30 -14.55 -18.31
N GLY A 197 -12.13 -14.54 -17.66
CA GLY A 197 -10.87 -14.06 -18.24
C GLY A 197 -10.81 -12.54 -18.47
N ARG A 198 -11.68 -11.76 -17.83
CA ARG A 198 -11.65 -10.29 -17.92
C ARG A 198 -10.71 -9.72 -16.86
N ALA A 199 -9.83 -8.81 -17.26
CA ALA A 199 -8.99 -8.08 -16.32
C ALA A 199 -9.85 -7.26 -15.34
N GLY A 200 -9.55 -7.34 -14.05
CA GLY A 200 -10.21 -6.55 -13.02
C GLY A 200 -9.90 -5.06 -13.15
N HIS A 201 -10.74 -4.20 -12.56
CA HIS A 201 -10.57 -2.73 -12.58
C HIS A 201 -9.54 -2.23 -11.55
N VAL A 202 -8.43 -2.95 -11.38
CA VAL A 202 -7.50 -2.77 -10.25
C VAL A 202 -6.80 -1.42 -10.31
N GLU A 203 -6.29 -1.02 -11.47
CA GLU A 203 -5.62 0.29 -11.65
C GLU A 203 -6.58 1.46 -11.36
N SER A 204 -7.82 1.37 -11.87
CA SER A 204 -8.83 2.40 -11.60
C SER A 204 -9.15 2.50 -10.10
N ARG A 205 -9.13 1.38 -9.36
CA ARG A 205 -9.30 1.38 -7.92
C ARG A 205 -8.07 1.91 -7.18
N GLN A 206 -6.86 1.60 -7.62
CA GLN A 206 -5.64 2.20 -7.08
C GLN A 206 -5.64 3.73 -7.28
N GLN A 207 -6.13 4.23 -8.42
CA GLN A 207 -6.29 5.67 -8.68
C GLN A 207 -7.33 6.31 -7.75
N GLN A 208 -8.48 5.66 -7.53
CA GLN A 208 -9.48 6.12 -6.57
C GLN A 208 -8.96 6.08 -5.14
N ALA A 209 -8.19 5.04 -4.79
CA ALA A 209 -7.54 4.91 -3.51
C ALA A 209 -6.53 6.03 -3.29
N ALA A 210 -5.71 6.38 -4.28
CA ALA A 210 -4.77 7.50 -4.17
C ALA A 210 -5.48 8.82 -3.77
N LEU A 211 -6.64 9.11 -4.37
CA LEU A 211 -7.46 10.26 -4.00
C LEU A 211 -7.99 10.19 -2.56
N ALA A 212 -8.46 9.02 -2.13
CA ALA A 212 -8.98 8.82 -0.78
C ALA A 212 -7.88 8.84 0.29
N VAL A 213 -6.73 8.20 0.02
CA VAL A 213 -5.53 8.26 0.86
C VAL A 213 -5.09 9.72 0.99
N HIS A 214 -5.03 10.48 -0.10
CA HIS A 214 -4.69 11.89 -0.06
C HIS A 214 -5.59 12.68 0.90
N GLN A 215 -6.90 12.44 0.86
CA GLN A 215 -7.86 13.13 1.74
C GLN A 215 -7.60 12.79 3.22
N ILE A 216 -7.33 11.53 3.54
CA ILE A 216 -7.00 11.11 4.91
C ILE A 216 -5.69 11.76 5.37
N LEU A 217 -4.65 11.71 4.53
CA LEU A 217 -3.35 12.32 4.84
C LEU A 217 -3.43 13.84 4.98
N ALA A 218 -4.29 14.52 4.21
CA ALA A 218 -4.52 15.95 4.33
C ALA A 218 -5.19 16.31 5.66
N GLN A 219 -6.08 15.46 6.19
CA GLN A 219 -6.70 15.65 7.51
C GLN A 219 -5.67 15.52 8.65
N GLU A 220 -4.63 14.72 8.44
CA GLU A 220 -3.49 14.56 9.37
C GLU A 220 -2.38 15.60 9.14
N ALA A 221 -2.62 16.61 8.29
CA ALA A 221 -1.64 17.63 7.90
C ALA A 221 -0.33 17.05 7.31
N GLN A 222 -0.40 15.88 6.67
CA GLN A 222 0.74 15.19 6.04
C GLN A 222 0.44 14.79 4.58
N PRO A 223 -0.06 15.69 3.72
CA PRO A 223 -0.39 15.35 2.35
C PRO A 223 0.86 14.87 1.59
N ALA A 224 0.70 13.83 0.79
CA ALA A 224 1.69 13.42 -0.21
C ALA A 224 1.25 13.86 -1.61
N PRO A 225 2.15 14.38 -2.46
CA PRO A 225 1.85 14.70 -3.86
C PRO A 225 1.96 13.49 -4.80
N VAL A 226 2.77 12.48 -4.44
CA VAL A 226 3.05 11.29 -5.27
C VAL A 226 2.55 10.02 -4.59
N TYR A 227 1.88 9.16 -5.35
CA TYR A 227 1.34 7.88 -4.89
C TYR A 227 1.84 6.75 -5.76
N VAL A 228 2.60 5.83 -5.16
CA VAL A 228 3.23 4.71 -5.87
C VAL A 228 2.59 3.39 -5.43
N PHE A 229 2.16 2.61 -6.41
CA PHE A 229 1.58 1.28 -6.22
C PHE A 229 2.31 0.23 -7.05
N GLY A 230 2.05 -1.04 -6.76
CA GLY A 230 2.48 -2.19 -7.57
C GLY A 230 1.31 -3.12 -7.88
N HIS A 231 1.53 -4.42 -7.65
CA HIS A 231 0.55 -5.51 -7.73
C HIS A 231 -0.02 -5.87 -9.12
N THR A 232 -0.23 -4.91 -10.03
CA THR A 232 -0.83 -5.18 -11.35
C THR A 232 0.17 -5.74 -12.36
N HIS A 233 1.46 -5.65 -12.05
CA HIS A 233 2.61 -5.98 -12.92
C HIS A 233 2.64 -5.15 -14.21
N ARG A 234 1.85 -4.07 -14.28
CA ARG A 234 1.78 -3.17 -15.43
C ARG A 234 2.40 -1.83 -15.05
N VAL A 235 3.38 -1.42 -15.84
CA VAL A 235 3.98 -0.09 -15.75
C VAL A 235 2.94 0.93 -16.23
N ALA A 236 2.56 1.86 -15.35
CA ALA A 236 1.55 2.88 -15.66
C ALA A 236 1.76 4.14 -14.82
N HIS A 237 1.27 5.27 -15.31
CA HIS A 237 1.23 6.51 -14.53
C HIS A 237 0.06 7.38 -14.97
N ARG A 238 -0.41 8.27 -14.08
CA ARG A 238 -1.51 9.20 -14.36
C ARG A 238 -1.49 10.38 -13.40
N ALA A 239 -1.72 11.59 -13.90
CA ALA A 239 -2.04 12.73 -13.05
C ALA A 239 -3.51 12.67 -12.62
N LEU A 240 -3.78 12.92 -11.34
CA LEU A 240 -5.10 12.91 -10.74
C LEU A 240 -5.42 14.30 -10.17
N ASP A 241 -6.65 14.76 -10.35
CA ASP A 241 -7.12 16.04 -9.82
C ASP A 241 -7.86 15.82 -8.50
N ALA A 242 -7.41 16.46 -7.42
CA ALA A 242 -7.98 16.37 -6.09
C ALA A 242 -8.30 17.76 -5.54
N ASN A 243 -9.53 18.25 -5.77
CA ASN A 243 -10.11 19.45 -5.12
C ASN A 243 -9.15 20.63 -4.87
N SER A 244 -8.29 20.97 -5.84
CA SER A 244 -7.24 22.03 -5.85
C SER A 244 -5.77 21.55 -5.89
N ALA A 245 -5.50 20.26 -5.70
CA ALA A 245 -4.17 19.68 -5.84
C ALA A 245 -4.08 18.76 -7.06
N ARG A 246 -2.92 18.78 -7.74
CA ARG A 246 -2.56 17.80 -8.77
C ARG A 246 -1.70 16.72 -8.13
N LEU A 247 -2.22 15.50 -8.08
CA LEU A 247 -1.51 14.33 -7.55
C LEU A 247 -0.93 13.51 -8.71
N LEU A 248 0.14 12.78 -8.43
CA LEU A 248 0.76 11.88 -9.40
C LEU A 248 0.62 10.45 -8.91
N TRP A 249 -0.06 9.62 -9.70
CA TRP A 249 -0.21 8.19 -9.45
C TRP A 249 0.72 7.40 -10.37
N PHE A 250 1.45 6.44 -9.80
CA PHE A 250 2.34 5.53 -10.52
C PHE A 250 2.07 4.08 -10.15
N ASN A 251 2.26 3.20 -11.12
CA ASN A 251 2.44 1.77 -10.94
C ASN A 251 3.81 1.36 -11.49
N GLY A 252 4.68 0.86 -10.62
CA GLY A 252 6.05 0.48 -11.00
C GLY A 252 6.14 -0.80 -11.84
N GLY A 253 5.03 -1.55 -11.97
CA GLY A 253 5.02 -2.85 -12.63
C GLY A 253 5.59 -3.95 -11.74
N ALA A 254 6.28 -4.91 -12.35
CA ALA A 254 6.97 -5.99 -11.65
C ALA A 254 8.34 -6.23 -12.28
N TRP A 255 9.31 -6.62 -11.45
CA TRP A 255 10.63 -7.05 -11.90
C TRP A 255 10.58 -8.52 -12.29
N ALA A 256 10.02 -8.76 -13.48
CA ALA A 256 9.81 -10.09 -14.04
C ALA A 256 10.00 -10.04 -15.56
N ASP A 257 10.36 -11.17 -16.14
CA ASP A 257 10.47 -11.36 -17.60
C ASP A 257 11.37 -10.31 -18.29
N GLY A 258 12.43 -9.87 -17.59
CA GLY A 258 13.40 -8.89 -18.10
C GLY A 258 12.92 -7.43 -18.07
N SER A 259 11.77 -7.14 -17.47
CA SER A 259 11.30 -5.77 -17.24
C SER A 259 11.73 -5.26 -15.87
N TYR A 260 12.33 -4.07 -15.79
CA TYR A 260 12.81 -3.47 -14.54
C TYR A 260 12.29 -2.03 -14.39
N GLY A 261 10.97 -1.89 -14.24
CA GLY A 261 10.33 -0.59 -14.01
C GLY A 261 10.57 -0.06 -12.60
N PHE A 262 10.82 1.24 -12.47
CA PHE A 262 10.95 1.90 -11.17
C PHE A 262 10.49 3.36 -11.26
N VAL A 263 10.27 4.01 -10.11
CA VAL A 263 9.83 5.40 -10.04
C VAL A 263 10.90 6.21 -9.32
N GLU A 264 11.34 7.30 -9.93
CA GLU A 264 12.18 8.30 -9.28
C GLU A 264 11.30 9.45 -8.79
N VAL A 265 11.48 9.85 -7.53
CA VAL A 265 10.77 10.97 -6.92
C VAL A 265 11.78 11.89 -6.26
N GLU A 266 11.76 13.16 -6.64
CA GLU A 266 12.70 14.19 -6.21
C GLU A 266 11.93 15.37 -5.62
N GLY A 267 12.25 15.72 -4.37
CA GLY A 267 11.77 16.95 -3.75
C GLY A 267 12.61 18.15 -4.21
N ARG A 268 11.94 19.22 -4.63
CA ARG A 268 12.57 20.46 -5.11
C ARG A 268 11.96 21.66 -4.38
N ALA A 269 12.61 22.82 -4.50
CA ALA A 269 12.12 24.05 -3.90
C ALA A 269 10.75 24.49 -4.44
N ASP A 270 10.43 24.14 -5.69
CA ASP A 270 9.20 24.50 -6.42
C ASP A 270 8.15 23.38 -6.46
N GLY A 271 8.39 22.26 -5.77
CA GLY A 271 7.45 21.14 -5.68
C GLY A 271 8.14 19.78 -5.71
N VAL A 272 7.41 18.76 -6.16
CA VAL A 272 7.93 17.38 -6.27
C VAL A 272 7.89 16.94 -7.73
N VAL A 273 9.02 16.44 -8.22
CA VAL A 273 9.12 15.88 -9.57
C VAL A 273 9.16 14.36 -9.48
N ALA A 274 8.32 13.69 -10.25
CA ALA A 274 8.34 12.24 -10.35
C ALA A 274 8.42 11.77 -11.81
N ARG A 275 9.11 10.64 -12.01
CA ARG A 275 9.30 10.00 -13.33
C ARG A 275 9.16 8.49 -13.21
N LEU A 276 8.54 7.90 -14.22
CA LEU A 276 8.57 6.47 -14.42
C LEU A 276 9.76 6.11 -15.29
N CYS A 277 10.57 5.18 -14.81
CA CYS A 277 11.84 4.79 -15.39
C CYS A 277 11.87 3.29 -15.67
N HIS A 278 12.78 2.88 -16.55
CA HIS A 278 13.10 1.50 -16.84
C HIS A 278 14.60 1.31 -16.78
N TRP A 279 15.06 0.26 -16.12
CA TRP A 279 16.46 -0.12 -16.11
C TRP A 279 16.75 -1.11 -17.24
N ASP A 280 17.66 -0.74 -18.15
CA ASP A 280 18.19 -1.65 -19.15
C ASP A 280 19.43 -2.38 -18.57
N PRO A 281 19.34 -3.69 -18.27
CA PRO A 281 20.48 -4.43 -17.73
C PRO A 281 21.62 -4.62 -18.74
N ALA A 282 21.32 -4.62 -20.05
CA ALA A 282 22.32 -4.80 -21.10
C ALA A 282 23.12 -3.51 -21.31
N ALA A 283 22.45 -2.36 -21.35
CA ALA A 283 23.09 -1.06 -21.46
C ALA A 283 23.60 -0.50 -20.11
N ARG A 284 23.17 -1.09 -18.99
CA ARG A 284 23.40 -0.59 -17.61
C ARG A 284 23.01 0.89 -17.48
N SER A 285 21.84 1.23 -18.02
CA SER A 285 21.37 2.61 -18.09
C SER A 285 19.89 2.71 -17.78
N THR A 286 19.49 3.92 -17.37
CA THR A 286 18.10 4.26 -17.11
C THR A 286 17.49 4.87 -18.36
N LEU A 287 16.34 4.32 -18.77
CA LEU A 287 15.47 4.87 -19.80
C LEU A 287 14.24 5.49 -19.13
N THR A 288 14.06 6.79 -19.33
CA THR A 288 12.88 7.52 -18.83
C THR A 288 11.66 7.17 -19.70
N LEU A 289 10.60 6.63 -19.09
CA LEU A 289 9.35 6.23 -19.74
C LEU A 289 8.27 7.32 -19.72
N SER A 290 8.43 8.34 -18.89
CA SER A 290 7.50 9.47 -18.78
C SER A 290 8.25 10.79 -18.67
N ASP A 291 7.71 11.85 -19.25
CA ASP A 291 8.20 13.20 -18.97
C ASP A 291 8.18 13.49 -17.45
N PRO A 292 9.08 14.35 -16.94
CA PRO A 292 9.03 14.79 -15.55
C PRO A 292 7.67 15.42 -15.24
N LEU A 293 6.97 14.83 -14.28
CA LEU A 293 5.69 15.36 -13.81
C LEU A 293 5.92 16.15 -12.53
N LEU A 294 5.53 17.43 -12.55
CA LEU A 294 5.60 18.30 -11.38
C LEU A 294 4.27 18.27 -10.64
N ALA A 295 4.33 17.89 -9.36
CA ALA A 295 3.27 18.12 -8.41
C ALA A 295 3.61 19.39 -7.63
N GLN A 296 2.74 20.39 -7.73
CA GLN A 296 2.87 21.60 -6.93
C GLN A 296 2.54 21.27 -5.47
N PRO A 297 3.24 21.88 -4.50
CA PRO A 297 2.86 21.74 -3.11
C PRO A 297 1.41 22.21 -2.97
N SER A 298 0.59 21.44 -2.24
CA SER A 298 -0.73 21.93 -1.86
C SER A 298 -0.49 23.16 -0.99
N VAL A 299 -0.72 24.34 -1.56
CA VAL A 299 -0.76 25.57 -0.78
C VAL A 299 -1.93 25.37 0.15
N ALA A 300 -1.65 25.05 1.43
CA ALA A 300 -2.66 25.11 2.46
C ALA A 300 -3.27 26.50 2.34
N GLN A 301 -4.52 26.59 1.88
CA GLN A 301 -5.22 27.86 1.94
C GLN A 301 -5.25 28.22 3.42
N GLU A 302 -4.40 29.17 3.82
CA GLU A 302 -4.52 29.83 5.11
C GLU A 302 -5.96 30.32 5.18
N GLY A 303 -6.76 29.63 5.98
CA GLY A 303 -8.17 29.96 6.16
C GLY A 303 -8.25 31.40 6.63
N ALA A 304 -8.84 32.25 5.81
CA ALA A 304 -9.26 33.58 6.24
C ALA A 304 -10.04 33.44 7.55
N PRO A 305 -9.80 34.30 8.56
CA PRO A 305 -10.46 34.18 9.85
C PRO A 305 -11.97 34.32 9.62
N THR A 306 -12.72 33.25 9.90
CA THR A 306 -14.17 33.31 9.97
C THR A 306 -14.54 34.22 11.13
N THR A 307 -14.78 35.49 10.86
CA THR A 307 -15.45 36.40 11.78
C THR A 307 -16.84 35.84 12.06
N ARG A 308 -16.97 35.12 13.17
CA ARG A 308 -18.26 34.76 13.75
C ARG A 308 -18.87 36.06 14.25
N GLY A 309 -19.76 36.64 13.44
CA GLY A 309 -20.49 37.84 13.77
C GLY A 309 -21.28 37.66 15.07
N ALA A 310 -20.93 38.47 16.06
CA ALA A 310 -21.74 38.70 17.24
C ALA A 310 -23.09 39.29 16.80
N ARG A 311 -24.18 38.55 17.01
CA ARG A 311 -25.52 39.12 16.93
C ARG A 311 -25.73 40.00 18.16
N SER A 312 -25.64 41.31 17.93
CA SER A 312 -26.11 42.36 18.83
C SER A 312 -27.62 42.22 19.04
N ALA A 313 -28.05 42.04 20.29
CA ALA A 313 -29.43 42.17 20.70
C ALA A 313 -29.84 43.66 20.64
N GLY A 314 -30.69 43.99 19.67
CA GLY A 314 -31.31 45.30 19.53
C GLY A 314 -32.44 45.48 20.54
N ASN A 315 -32.28 46.50 21.37
CA ASN A 315 -33.20 47.01 22.37
C ASN A 315 -34.27 47.92 21.73
N ARG A 316 -35.57 47.73 22.03
CA ARG A 316 -36.66 48.74 21.97
C ARG A 316 -37.67 48.37 23.06
N SER A 317 -37.70 49.10 24.19
CA SER A 317 -38.61 50.22 24.51
C SER A 317 -40.05 49.75 24.77
N ALA A 318 -40.50 49.68 26.03
CA ALA A 318 -41.33 50.67 26.78
C ALA A 318 -42.73 50.84 26.14
N ASP A 319 -43.90 50.74 26.78
CA ASP A 319 -44.44 50.85 28.15
C ASP A 319 -45.62 49.83 28.26
N ALA A 320 -46.30 49.49 29.36
CA ALA A 320 -46.93 50.35 30.35
C ALA A 320 -47.45 49.56 31.56
N VAL A 321 -47.56 50.31 32.66
CA VAL A 321 -48.14 50.02 33.97
C VAL A 321 -49.64 49.71 33.91
N ALA A 322 -50.10 48.69 34.65
CA ALA A 322 -51.29 48.74 35.52
C ALA A 322 -51.47 47.42 36.30
N THR A 323 -51.22 47.47 37.62
CA THR A 323 -51.91 46.67 38.65
C THR A 323 -53.37 47.16 38.82
N PRO A 324 -54.27 46.44 39.54
CA PRO A 324 -54.06 45.23 40.34
C PRO A 324 -54.70 43.95 39.78
#